data_AF-R4XKK0-F1
#
_entry.id   AF-R4XKK0-F1
#
_cell.length_a   1.000
_cell.length_b   1.000
_cell.length_c   1.000
_cell.angle_alpha   90.00
_cell.angle_beta   90.00
_cell.angle_gamma   90.00
#
_symmetry.space_group_name_H-M   'P 1'
#
loop_
_entity.id
_entity.type
_entity.pdbx_description
1 polymer ?
#
loop_
_entity_poly.entity_id
_entity_poly.type
_entity_poly.pdbx_seq_one_letter_code
_entity_poly.pdbx_strand_id
1 'polypeptide(L)'
;MAHERIYIDGCLDMMHHGHTGAIRQAKTMGKYLVCGVHSDEEIALNKGIPVMNADERYTAAGACKWVDEVAEGAPYVMDLDYMDEKGCQFVVHGDDITTDANGVDCYQEVKDKGRFLVCKRTPAISTTDLVGRMLLHTRDHHFPEYSELPYTPDIIELYRLYATDTDATSPRTPVYRYKQGTTQQLVAGRGPEDGQEVVYADGGWDLFTPGHVEMLRSVRKGGKYVVVGVHNDKTIHVNKSFSYPIMNLKERALTLLACRYVDAVVLEVPYSTTLALLKALPFECSSVYHGPLPLPAKDHGYEEVQHLLRTVDHHRFEDLNAQTIVRRIIARSDEYLERQRKKSQKANNEEMLRAAEVGTVPK
;
A
#
# COMPACT_ATOMS: atom_id res chain seq x y z
N MET A 1 2.40 27.68 -3.44
CA MET A 1 1.68 27.65 -2.15
C MET A 1 0.80 26.42 -2.16
N ALA A 2 0.73 25.64 -1.07
CA ALA A 2 -0.13 24.44 -1.03
C ALA A 2 -1.61 24.85 -1.04
N HIS A 3 -2.44 24.13 -1.79
CA HIS A 3 -3.88 24.36 -1.88
C HIS A 3 -4.58 23.95 -0.57
N GLU A 4 -5.73 24.53 -0.26
CA GLU A 4 -6.47 24.15 0.97
C GLU A 4 -6.97 22.70 0.90
N ARG A 5 -7.63 22.34 -0.21
CA ARG A 5 -8.12 20.99 -0.48
C ARG A 5 -7.68 20.54 -1.87
N ILE A 6 -7.27 19.27 -1.96
CA ILE A 6 -6.86 18.64 -3.21
C ILE A 6 -7.54 17.29 -3.38
N TYR A 7 -7.84 16.95 -4.63
CA TYR A 7 -8.51 15.71 -4.98
C TYR A 7 -7.55 14.76 -5.68
N ILE A 8 -7.68 13.47 -5.40
CA ILE A 8 -7.07 12.38 -6.17
C ILE A 8 -8.09 11.25 -6.20
N ASP A 9 -8.19 10.55 -7.33
CA ASP A 9 -9.10 9.43 -7.45
C ASP A 9 -8.46 8.22 -8.13
N GLY A 10 -9.21 7.13 -8.14
CA GLY A 10 -8.86 5.95 -8.91
C GLY A 10 -9.65 4.74 -8.45
N CYS A 11 -9.43 3.62 -9.16
CA CYS A 11 -9.99 2.34 -8.74
C CYS A 11 -9.41 1.92 -7.37
N LEU A 12 -8.11 2.18 -7.16
CA LEU A 12 -7.31 1.70 -6.01
C LEU A 12 -7.45 0.19 -5.74
N ASP A 13 -7.67 -0.57 -6.82
CA ASP A 13 -7.76 -2.02 -6.78
C ASP A 13 -6.40 -2.63 -6.46
N MET A 14 -6.37 -3.56 -5.50
CA MET A 14 -5.13 -4.13 -4.97
C MET A 14 -4.15 -3.05 -4.50
N MET A 15 -4.62 -2.13 -3.66
CA MET A 15 -3.84 -0.98 -3.18
C MET A 15 -2.45 -1.39 -2.69
N HIS A 16 -1.43 -0.65 -3.11
CA HIS A 16 -0.01 -1.00 -2.94
C HIS A 16 0.83 0.28 -2.85
N HIS A 17 2.12 0.15 -2.52
CA HIS A 17 2.97 1.31 -2.28
C HIS A 17 2.97 2.33 -3.43
N GLY A 18 2.88 1.89 -4.70
CA GLY A 18 2.73 2.81 -5.84
C GLY A 18 1.51 3.75 -5.77
N HIS A 19 0.35 3.26 -5.33
CA HIS A 19 -0.85 4.10 -5.11
C HIS A 19 -0.61 5.08 -3.96
N THR A 20 -0.11 4.59 -2.83
CA THR A 20 0.18 5.45 -1.67
C THR A 20 1.27 6.48 -1.96
N GLY A 21 2.21 6.19 -2.86
CA GLY A 21 3.23 7.11 -3.33
C GLY A 21 2.67 8.25 -4.19
N ALA A 22 1.65 7.97 -5.00
CA ALA A 22 0.90 9.01 -5.73
C ALA A 22 0.10 9.89 -4.75
N ILE A 23 -0.62 9.27 -3.81
CA ILE A 23 -1.37 9.97 -2.74
C ILE A 23 -0.42 10.84 -1.90
N ARG A 24 0.76 10.33 -1.52
CA ARG A 24 1.78 11.11 -0.80
C ARG A 24 2.19 12.36 -1.58
N GLN A 25 2.47 12.22 -2.88
CA GLN A 25 2.83 13.36 -3.72
C GLN A 25 1.67 14.37 -3.81
N ALA A 26 0.44 13.90 -4.02
CA ALA A 26 -0.75 14.75 -4.02
C ALA A 26 -0.91 15.51 -2.69
N LYS A 27 -0.68 14.84 -1.55
CA LYS A 27 -0.70 15.46 -0.22
C LYS A 27 0.35 16.56 -0.03
N THR A 28 1.48 16.53 -0.74
CA THR A 28 2.43 17.66 -0.68
C THR A 28 1.96 18.90 -1.44
N MET A 29 0.92 18.77 -2.28
CA MET A 29 0.36 19.86 -3.08
C MET A 29 -0.86 20.52 -2.40
N GLY A 30 -1.42 19.91 -1.35
CA GLY A 30 -2.59 20.44 -0.63
C GLY A 30 -2.58 20.12 0.86
N LYS A 31 -3.24 20.92 1.68
CA LYS A 31 -3.30 20.72 3.14
C LYS A 31 -4.27 19.62 3.54
N TYR A 32 -5.33 19.43 2.77
CA TYR A 32 -6.34 18.39 2.96
C TYR A 32 -6.56 17.63 1.66
N LEU A 33 -6.49 16.30 1.70
CA LEU A 33 -6.59 15.41 0.55
C LEU A 33 -7.86 14.58 0.64
N VAL A 34 -8.72 14.75 -0.35
CA VAL A 34 -9.90 13.92 -0.60
C VAL A 34 -9.51 12.86 -1.62
N CYS A 35 -9.68 11.59 -1.25
CA CYS A 35 -9.39 10.45 -2.10
C CYS A 35 -10.69 9.84 -2.62
N GLY A 36 -11.01 10.10 -3.88
CA GLY A 36 -12.12 9.48 -4.59
C GLY A 36 -11.86 8.01 -4.89
N VAL A 37 -12.82 7.14 -4.59
CA VAL A 37 -12.74 5.72 -4.91
C VAL A 37 -14.00 5.30 -5.65
N HIS A 38 -13.83 4.88 -6.90
CA HIS A 38 -14.95 4.52 -7.76
C HIS A 38 -15.71 3.29 -7.23
N SER A 39 -17.00 3.17 -7.55
CA SER A 39 -17.78 1.97 -7.23
C SER A 39 -17.38 0.78 -8.11
N ASP A 40 -17.84 -0.43 -7.77
CA ASP A 40 -17.57 -1.62 -8.59
C ASP A 40 -18.26 -1.51 -9.98
N GLU A 41 -19.44 -0.89 -10.03
CA GLU A 41 -20.22 -0.65 -11.25
C GLU A 41 -19.51 0.33 -12.20
N GLU A 42 -19.04 1.47 -11.68
CA GLU A 42 -18.29 2.47 -12.45
C GLU A 42 -17.02 1.87 -13.07
N ILE A 43 -16.30 1.03 -12.31
CA ILE A 43 -15.09 0.36 -12.78
C ILE A 43 -15.43 -0.70 -13.84
N ALA A 44 -16.49 -1.48 -13.62
CA ALA A 44 -16.91 -2.52 -14.55
C ALA A 44 -17.34 -1.92 -15.90
N LEU A 45 -18.02 -0.77 -15.90
CA LEU A 45 -18.46 -0.06 -17.10
C LEU A 45 -17.27 0.44 -17.95
N ASN A 46 -16.26 1.02 -17.30
CA ASN A 46 -15.20 1.75 -18.01
C ASN A 46 -13.94 0.94 -18.27
N LYS A 47 -13.70 -0.13 -17.51
CA LYS A 47 -12.42 -0.83 -17.53
C LYS A 47 -12.59 -2.34 -17.49
N GLY A 48 -13.20 -2.84 -16.44
CA GLY A 48 -13.29 -4.26 -16.16
C GLY A 48 -13.23 -4.53 -14.67
N ILE A 49 -13.91 -5.59 -14.25
CA ILE A 49 -14.26 -5.85 -12.86
C ILE A 49 -13.00 -5.85 -11.96
N PRO A 50 -13.05 -5.19 -10.79
CA PRO A 50 -11.94 -5.16 -9.85
C PRO A 50 -11.75 -6.51 -9.12
N VAL A 51 -10.54 -6.74 -8.60
CA VAL A 51 -10.22 -7.90 -7.74
C VAL A 51 -10.83 -7.72 -6.35
N MET A 52 -10.71 -6.51 -5.83
CA MET A 52 -11.21 -6.08 -4.53
C MET A 52 -12.56 -5.37 -4.71
N ASN A 53 -13.52 -5.66 -3.82
CA ASN A 53 -14.80 -4.97 -3.85
C ASN A 53 -14.68 -3.52 -3.33
N ALA A 54 -15.74 -2.73 -3.52
CA ALA A 54 -15.79 -1.33 -3.10
C ALA A 54 -15.39 -1.12 -1.62
N ASP A 55 -16.02 -1.83 -0.69
CA ASP A 55 -15.74 -1.74 0.75
C ASP A 55 -14.28 -2.04 1.12
N GLU A 56 -13.69 -3.04 0.48
CA GLU A 56 -12.28 -3.40 0.64
C GLU A 56 -11.37 -2.25 0.17
N ARG A 57 -11.70 -1.62 -0.97
CA ARG A 57 -10.95 -0.49 -1.54
C ARG A 57 -11.10 0.78 -0.71
N TYR A 58 -12.31 1.08 -0.22
CA TYR A 58 -12.58 2.20 0.70
C TYR A 58 -11.79 2.04 1.99
N THR A 59 -11.79 0.84 2.56
CA THR A 59 -11.04 0.52 3.78
C THR A 59 -9.53 0.70 3.59
N ALA A 60 -8.98 0.25 2.46
CA ALA A 60 -7.57 0.41 2.15
C ALA A 60 -7.18 1.89 1.95
N ALA A 61 -8.00 2.66 1.22
CA ALA A 61 -7.79 4.09 1.01
C ALA A 61 -7.81 4.86 2.34
N GLY A 62 -8.80 4.59 3.19
CA GLY A 62 -8.92 5.20 4.51
C GLY A 62 -7.79 4.81 5.48
N ALA A 63 -7.09 3.70 5.24
CA ALA A 63 -5.92 3.33 6.04
C ALA A 63 -4.67 4.15 5.70
N CYS A 64 -4.60 4.71 4.50
CA CYS A 64 -3.48 5.55 4.08
C CYS A 64 -3.45 6.84 4.92
N LYS A 65 -2.31 7.14 5.54
CA LYS A 65 -2.17 8.28 6.46
C LYS A 65 -2.21 9.66 5.77
N TRP A 66 -2.02 9.70 4.47
CA TRP A 66 -2.05 10.93 3.67
C TRP A 66 -3.44 11.24 3.11
N VAL A 67 -4.42 10.34 3.30
CA VAL A 67 -5.82 10.56 2.95
C VAL A 67 -6.56 11.13 4.16
N ASP A 68 -7.13 12.32 4.04
CA ASP A 68 -7.93 12.89 5.13
C ASP A 68 -9.41 12.45 5.03
N GLU A 69 -9.91 12.31 3.80
CA GLU A 69 -11.30 11.94 3.50
C GLU A 69 -11.34 10.94 2.33
N VAL A 70 -12.15 9.89 2.46
CA VAL A 70 -12.46 8.98 1.36
C VAL A 70 -13.81 9.39 0.78
N ALA A 71 -13.85 9.71 -0.52
CA ALA A 71 -15.09 9.94 -1.24
C ALA A 71 -15.50 8.65 -1.95
N GLU A 72 -16.36 7.88 -1.29
CA GLU A 72 -16.90 6.61 -1.79
C GLU A 72 -17.83 6.84 -2.99
N GLY A 73 -17.80 5.93 -3.96
CA GLY A 73 -18.65 6.01 -5.16
C GLY A 73 -18.30 7.16 -6.09
N ALA A 74 -17.05 7.61 -6.10
CA ALA A 74 -16.60 8.71 -6.95
C ALA A 74 -16.80 8.40 -8.46
N PRO A 75 -17.18 9.40 -9.27
CA PRO A 75 -17.37 9.20 -10.72
C PRO A 75 -16.07 8.76 -11.40
N TYR A 76 -16.15 7.95 -12.47
CA TYR A 76 -14.96 7.50 -13.20
C TYR A 76 -14.37 8.57 -14.14
N VAL A 77 -15.24 9.39 -14.73
CA VAL A 77 -14.85 10.59 -15.49
C VAL A 77 -14.91 11.78 -14.55
N MET A 78 -13.86 12.60 -14.54
CA MET A 78 -13.78 13.68 -13.58
C MET A 78 -14.69 14.85 -13.97
N ASP A 79 -15.56 15.22 -13.04
CA ASP A 79 -16.51 16.32 -13.17
C ASP A 79 -16.09 17.53 -12.30
N LEU A 80 -16.08 18.71 -12.90
CA LEU A 80 -15.78 19.97 -12.22
C LEU A 80 -16.79 20.30 -11.12
N ASP A 81 -18.08 20.03 -11.35
CA ASP A 81 -19.13 20.31 -10.37
C ASP A 81 -18.95 19.42 -9.13
N TYR A 82 -18.62 18.14 -9.35
CA TYR A 82 -18.26 17.22 -8.27
C TYR A 82 -17.00 17.67 -7.52
N MET A 83 -15.96 18.14 -8.22
CA MET A 83 -14.76 18.70 -7.57
C MET A 83 -15.10 19.92 -6.71
N ASP A 84 -15.96 20.81 -7.21
CA ASP A 84 -16.41 22.01 -6.51
C ASP A 84 -17.28 21.66 -5.30
N GLU A 85 -18.15 20.65 -5.39
CA GLU A 85 -18.92 20.11 -4.26
C GLU A 85 -17.99 19.61 -3.14
N LYS A 86 -16.90 18.92 -3.49
CA LYS A 86 -15.88 18.47 -2.52
C LYS A 86 -14.95 19.59 -2.04
N GLY A 87 -15.11 20.81 -2.56
CA GLY A 87 -14.29 21.98 -2.25
C GLY A 87 -12.86 21.88 -2.77
N CYS A 88 -12.60 21.03 -3.77
CA CYS A 88 -11.27 20.74 -4.28
C CYS A 88 -10.98 21.56 -5.55
N GLN A 89 -10.01 22.47 -5.48
CA GLN A 89 -9.65 23.30 -6.63
C GLN A 89 -8.89 22.52 -7.72
N PHE A 90 -8.12 21.49 -7.33
CA PHE A 90 -7.27 20.74 -8.24
C PHE A 90 -7.46 19.24 -8.04
N VAL A 91 -7.37 18.50 -9.15
CA VAL A 91 -7.21 17.04 -9.17
C VAL A 91 -5.75 16.71 -9.47
N VAL A 92 -5.21 15.72 -8.78
CA VAL A 92 -3.87 15.18 -9.01
C VAL A 92 -4.01 13.79 -9.62
N HIS A 93 -3.33 13.57 -10.74
CA HIS A 93 -3.25 12.24 -11.34
C HIS A 93 -1.84 12.00 -11.91
N GLY A 94 -1.54 10.77 -12.32
CA GLY A 94 -0.34 10.49 -13.12
C GLY A 94 -0.40 11.15 -14.50
N ASP A 95 0.74 11.13 -15.21
CA ASP A 95 0.91 11.63 -16.58
C ASP A 95 0.36 10.69 -17.67
N ASP A 96 -0.13 9.51 -17.28
CA ASP A 96 -0.82 8.57 -18.17
C ASP A 96 -2.15 9.16 -18.67
N ILE A 97 -2.40 9.06 -19.98
CA ILE A 97 -3.71 9.38 -20.55
C ILE A 97 -4.67 8.27 -20.11
N THR A 98 -5.72 8.65 -19.40
CA THR A 98 -6.77 7.75 -18.94
C THR A 98 -8.02 8.09 -19.71
N THR A 99 -8.59 7.11 -20.40
CA THR A 99 -9.82 7.33 -21.16
C THR A 99 -10.96 6.48 -20.60
N ASP A 100 -12.17 6.97 -20.82
CA ASP A 100 -13.42 6.26 -20.54
C ASP A 100 -13.69 5.12 -21.53
N ALA A 101 -14.85 4.49 -21.42
CA ALA A 101 -15.31 3.44 -22.33
C ALA A 101 -15.41 3.88 -23.81
N ASN A 102 -15.55 5.17 -24.07
CA ASN A 102 -15.67 5.76 -25.41
C ASN A 102 -14.31 6.21 -25.99
N GLY A 103 -13.23 6.12 -25.21
CA GLY A 103 -11.90 6.57 -25.63
C GLY A 103 -11.64 8.06 -25.41
N VAL A 104 -12.49 8.75 -24.65
CA VAL A 104 -12.35 10.18 -24.31
C VAL A 104 -11.53 10.32 -23.03
N ASP A 105 -10.59 11.28 -23.01
CA ASP A 105 -9.76 11.57 -21.82
C ASP A 105 -10.64 11.96 -20.62
N CYS A 106 -10.55 11.18 -19.54
CA CYS A 106 -11.37 11.32 -18.33
C CYS A 106 -11.17 12.66 -17.62
N TYR A 107 -10.10 13.41 -17.91
CA TYR A 107 -9.76 14.67 -17.26
C TYR A 107 -9.64 15.83 -18.25
N GLN A 108 -10.11 15.68 -19.50
CA GLN A 108 -9.96 16.72 -20.53
C GLN A 108 -10.52 18.07 -20.07
N GLU A 109 -11.74 18.09 -19.57
CA GLU A 109 -12.39 19.33 -19.13
C GLU A 109 -11.62 20.01 -17.99
N VAL A 110 -11.10 19.23 -17.05
CA VAL A 110 -10.34 19.75 -15.91
C VAL A 110 -8.97 20.28 -16.34
N LYS A 111 -8.35 19.65 -17.34
CA LYS A 111 -7.11 20.14 -17.99
C LYS A 111 -7.36 21.46 -18.71
N ASP A 112 -8.45 21.58 -19.47
CA ASP A 112 -8.81 22.79 -20.21
C ASP A 112 -9.04 24.00 -19.27
N LYS A 113 -9.48 23.75 -18.04
CA LYS A 113 -9.62 24.77 -16.98
C LYS A 113 -8.35 25.02 -16.16
N GLY A 114 -7.25 24.32 -16.45
CA GLY A 114 -5.99 24.46 -15.71
C GLY A 114 -6.07 23.95 -14.27
N ARG A 115 -6.99 23.04 -13.96
CA ARG A 115 -7.24 22.47 -12.61
C ARG A 115 -6.66 21.06 -12.44
N PHE A 116 -5.77 20.64 -13.35
CA PHE A 116 -5.13 19.32 -13.35
C PHE A 116 -3.65 19.42 -12.96
N LEU A 117 -3.24 18.64 -11.95
CA LEU A 117 -1.87 18.56 -11.47
C LEU A 117 -1.31 17.14 -11.70
N VAL A 118 0.00 17.06 -11.96
CA VAL A 118 0.67 15.80 -12.30
C VAL A 118 1.54 15.33 -11.14
N CYS A 119 1.40 14.06 -10.76
CA CYS A 119 2.33 13.35 -9.89
C CYS A 119 3.16 12.33 -10.70
N LYS A 120 4.38 12.03 -10.22
CA LYS A 120 5.26 11.08 -10.89
C LYS A 120 4.85 9.65 -10.56
N ARG A 121 4.86 8.80 -11.58
CA ARG A 121 4.62 7.36 -11.40
C ARG A 121 5.72 6.73 -10.53
N THR A 122 5.29 5.88 -9.60
CA THR A 122 6.22 5.09 -8.79
C THR A 122 6.80 3.95 -9.64
N PRO A 123 8.12 3.83 -9.79
CA PRO A 123 8.73 2.76 -10.59
C PRO A 123 8.47 1.37 -10.01
N ALA A 124 8.51 0.36 -10.89
CA ALA A 124 8.62 -1.06 -10.53
C ALA A 124 7.46 -1.69 -9.73
N ILE A 125 6.28 -1.07 -9.66
CA ILE A 125 5.06 -1.74 -9.19
C ILE A 125 3.82 -1.29 -9.95
N SER A 126 2.93 -2.25 -10.24
CA SER A 126 1.56 -1.98 -10.70
C SER A 126 0.64 -3.16 -10.38
N THR A 127 -0.68 -2.95 -10.38
CA THR A 127 -1.64 -4.07 -10.27
C THR A 127 -1.43 -5.13 -11.35
N THR A 128 -1.08 -4.72 -12.57
CA THR A 128 -0.76 -5.65 -13.68
C THR A 128 0.43 -6.55 -13.34
N ASP A 129 1.49 -5.96 -12.79
CA ASP A 129 2.68 -6.69 -12.32
C ASP A 129 2.32 -7.66 -11.18
N LEU A 130 1.61 -7.20 -10.14
CA LEU A 130 1.20 -8.07 -9.02
C LEU A 130 0.33 -9.24 -9.48
N VAL A 131 -0.65 -9.01 -10.37
CA VAL A 131 -1.46 -10.08 -10.97
C VAL A 131 -0.58 -11.04 -11.76
N GLY A 132 0.39 -10.51 -12.54
CA GLY A 132 1.39 -11.31 -13.25
C GLY A 132 2.19 -12.22 -12.32
N ARG A 133 2.69 -11.70 -11.20
CA ARG A 133 3.42 -12.48 -10.19
C ARG A 133 2.58 -13.64 -9.64
N MET A 134 1.27 -13.42 -9.44
CA MET A 134 0.35 -14.45 -8.95
C MET A 134 -0.01 -15.50 -10.01
N LEU A 135 -0.23 -15.09 -11.26
CA LEU A 135 -0.56 -16.02 -12.35
C LEU A 135 0.65 -16.83 -12.83
N LEU A 136 1.81 -16.19 -12.93
CA LEU A 136 3.05 -16.79 -13.43
C LEU A 136 3.89 -17.44 -12.35
N HIS A 137 3.52 -17.27 -11.08
CA HIS A 137 4.21 -17.86 -9.94
C HIS A 137 5.69 -17.43 -9.85
N THR A 138 6.03 -16.24 -10.37
CA THR A 138 7.40 -15.75 -10.47
C THR A 138 7.98 -15.33 -9.11
N ARG A 139 9.31 -15.38 -9.01
CA ARG A 139 10.06 -15.02 -7.80
C ARG A 139 11.26 -14.10 -8.06
N ASP A 140 11.42 -13.64 -9.29
CA ASP A 140 12.58 -12.85 -9.72
C ASP A 140 12.68 -11.50 -8.98
N HIS A 141 11.58 -11.05 -8.36
CA HIS A 141 11.50 -9.85 -7.54
C HIS A 141 11.95 -10.03 -6.08
N HIS A 142 12.20 -11.26 -5.62
CA HIS A 142 12.64 -11.55 -4.24
C HIS A 142 14.08 -11.08 -4.01
N PHE A 143 14.38 -10.57 -2.82
CA PHE A 143 15.77 -10.29 -2.45
C PHE A 143 16.50 -11.58 -2.04
N PRO A 144 17.72 -11.84 -2.56
CA PRO A 144 18.54 -12.95 -2.07
C PRO A 144 19.07 -12.67 -0.67
N GLU A 145 19.28 -13.73 0.11
CA GLU A 145 19.64 -13.70 1.55
C GLU A 145 20.91 -12.89 1.88
N TYR A 146 21.81 -12.74 0.91
CA TYR A 146 23.07 -12.01 1.06
C TYR A 146 23.09 -10.67 0.29
N SER A 147 21.93 -10.14 -0.12
CA SER A 147 21.87 -8.87 -0.81
C SER A 147 22.05 -7.69 0.14
N GLU A 148 22.79 -6.66 -0.30
CA GLU A 148 22.78 -5.34 0.36
C GLU A 148 21.48 -4.56 0.05
N LEU A 149 20.70 -5.00 -0.93
CA LEU A 149 19.31 -4.54 -1.10
C LEU A 149 18.45 -5.25 -0.04
N PRO A 150 17.56 -4.55 0.70
CA PRO A 150 16.99 -3.25 0.39
C PRO A 150 17.56 -2.07 1.21
N TYR A 151 18.87 -1.99 1.42
CA TYR A 151 19.49 -0.97 2.30
C TYR A 151 20.46 -0.04 1.57
N THR A 152 20.36 0.05 0.25
CA THR A 152 21.10 1.07 -0.51
C THR A 152 20.63 2.48 -0.11
N PRO A 153 21.47 3.51 -0.28
CA PRO A 153 21.10 4.90 0.02
C PRO A 153 19.76 5.32 -0.60
N ASP A 154 19.50 4.92 -1.85
CA ASP A 154 18.25 5.23 -2.56
C ASP A 154 17.02 4.59 -1.91
N ILE A 155 17.14 3.36 -1.40
CA ILE A 155 16.02 2.69 -0.72
C ILE A 155 15.81 3.28 0.66
N ILE A 156 16.87 3.65 1.37
CA ILE A 156 16.75 4.35 2.67
C ILE A 156 16.07 5.71 2.47
N GLU A 157 16.40 6.44 1.40
CA GLU A 157 15.68 7.67 1.04
C GLU A 157 14.21 7.39 0.71
N LEU A 158 13.92 6.32 -0.01
CA LEU A 158 12.54 5.92 -0.27
C LEU A 158 11.78 5.60 1.03
N TYR A 159 12.39 4.90 1.98
CA TYR A 159 11.81 4.69 3.31
C TYR A 159 11.59 6.01 4.04
N ARG A 160 12.54 6.95 3.98
CA ARG A 160 12.41 8.28 4.59
C ARG A 160 11.22 9.06 4.03
N LEU A 161 11.02 9.02 2.71
CA LEU A 161 9.86 9.66 2.07
C LEU A 161 8.53 9.07 2.55
N TYR A 162 8.45 7.74 2.72
CA TYR A 162 7.24 7.07 3.19
C TYR A 162 7.06 7.14 4.71
N ALA A 163 8.13 7.33 5.47
CA ALA A 163 8.15 7.47 6.92
C ALA A 163 7.67 8.86 7.41
N THR A 164 7.15 9.70 6.51
CA THR A 164 6.64 11.03 6.85
C THR A 164 5.33 10.98 7.64
N ASP A 165 4.92 12.09 8.22
CA ASP A 165 3.66 12.26 8.92
C ASP A 165 2.50 12.38 7.91
N THR A 166 1.30 12.61 8.42
CA THR A 166 0.08 12.89 7.66
C THR A 166 0.24 14.06 6.69
N ASP A 167 1.14 15.00 6.96
CA ASP A 167 1.50 16.12 6.06
C ASP A 167 2.42 15.75 4.88
N ALA A 168 2.81 14.47 4.76
CA ALA A 168 3.72 13.94 3.74
C ALA A 168 5.14 14.54 3.72
N THR A 169 5.54 15.29 4.75
CA THR A 169 6.82 16.02 4.80
C THR A 169 7.56 15.87 6.13
N SER A 170 6.88 15.97 7.26
CA SER A 170 7.49 15.86 8.59
C SER A 170 7.90 14.42 8.89
N PRO A 171 9.05 14.14 9.52
CA PRO A 171 9.37 12.78 9.95
C PRO A 171 8.38 12.26 11.01
N ARG A 172 7.91 11.01 10.86
CA ARG A 172 7.03 10.33 11.83
C ARG A 172 7.50 8.94 12.19
N THR A 173 7.53 8.01 11.24
CA THR A 173 7.61 6.56 11.51
C THR A 173 9.08 6.08 11.45
N PRO A 174 9.78 5.86 12.58
CA PRO A 174 11.14 5.34 12.52
C PRO A 174 11.19 3.93 11.92
N VAL A 175 12.27 3.65 11.19
CA VAL A 175 12.52 2.36 10.53
C VAL A 175 13.80 1.76 11.06
N TYR A 176 13.72 0.51 11.48
CA TYR A 176 14.82 -0.26 12.03
C TYR A 176 15.06 -1.53 11.22
N ARG A 177 16.25 -2.10 11.36
CA ARG A 177 16.63 -3.43 10.87
C ARG A 177 17.05 -4.27 12.05
N TYR A 178 16.46 -5.45 12.20
CA TYR A 178 16.92 -6.46 13.13
C TYR A 178 18.01 -7.32 12.45
N LYS A 179 19.18 -7.42 13.10
CA LYS A 179 20.29 -8.26 12.62
C LYS A 179 21.09 -8.78 13.81
N GLN A 180 21.30 -10.10 13.84
CA GLN A 180 22.17 -10.78 14.82
C GLN A 180 21.87 -10.41 16.28
N GLY A 181 20.59 -10.31 16.66
CA GLY A 181 20.19 -10.02 18.04
C GLY A 181 20.19 -8.53 18.41
N THR A 182 20.39 -7.63 17.44
CA THR A 182 20.40 -6.18 17.67
C THR A 182 19.52 -5.46 16.64
N THR A 183 19.01 -4.28 17.00
CA THR A 183 18.32 -3.39 16.06
C THR A 183 19.17 -2.18 15.70
N GLN A 184 19.33 -1.97 14.39
CA GLN A 184 19.97 -0.79 13.82
C GLN A 184 18.91 0.17 13.28
N GLN A 185 18.98 1.45 13.62
CA GLN A 185 18.09 2.47 13.03
C GLN A 185 18.55 2.83 11.61
N LEU A 186 17.61 2.80 10.66
CA LEU A 186 17.81 3.18 9.26
C LEU A 186 17.23 4.57 8.97
N VAL A 187 16.06 4.85 9.53
CA VAL A 187 15.36 6.13 9.39
C VAL A 187 14.92 6.58 10.78
N ALA A 188 15.28 7.80 11.16
CA ALA A 188 14.83 8.43 12.39
C ALA A 188 13.36 8.84 12.29
N GLY A 189 12.67 8.88 13.43
CA GLY A 189 11.28 9.28 13.52
C GLY A 189 10.92 9.58 14.97
N ARG A 190 9.63 9.75 15.25
CA ARG A 190 9.12 10.02 16.59
C ARG A 190 9.01 8.72 17.36
N GLY A 191 9.48 8.71 18.61
CA GLY A 191 9.24 7.60 19.54
C GLY A 191 7.87 7.70 20.21
N PRO A 192 7.56 6.77 21.13
CA PRO A 192 6.36 6.84 21.95
C PRO A 192 6.37 8.08 22.86
N GLU A 193 5.18 8.60 23.16
CA GLU A 193 4.99 9.64 24.17
C GLU A 193 5.21 9.09 25.59
N ASP A 194 5.49 9.98 26.54
CA ASP A 194 5.72 9.59 27.94
C ASP A 194 4.48 8.86 28.50
N GLY A 195 4.68 7.62 28.97
CA GLY A 195 3.61 6.77 29.49
C GLY A 195 2.72 6.13 28.43
N GLN A 196 2.99 6.32 27.13
CA GLN A 196 2.26 5.67 26.06
C GLN A 196 2.55 4.16 26.04
N GLU A 197 1.49 3.36 26.02
CA GLU A 197 1.61 1.90 25.94
C GLU A 197 2.19 1.51 24.57
N VAL A 198 3.34 0.85 24.57
CA VAL A 198 3.98 0.30 23.37
C VAL A 198 3.56 -1.14 23.19
N VAL A 199 3.13 -1.48 21.98
CA VAL A 199 2.66 -2.82 21.61
C VAL A 199 3.35 -3.30 20.34
N TYR A 200 3.51 -4.61 20.22
CA TYR A 200 4.19 -5.23 19.09
C TYR A 200 3.24 -6.13 18.30
N ALA A 201 3.36 -6.11 16.98
CA ALA A 201 2.73 -7.09 16.10
C ALA A 201 3.69 -7.41 14.95
N ASP A 202 3.83 -8.68 14.58
CA ASP A 202 4.69 -9.09 13.47
C ASP A 202 3.97 -9.94 12.45
N GLY A 203 4.62 -10.12 11.30
CA GLY A 203 4.07 -10.93 10.24
C GLY A 203 4.72 -10.74 8.88
N GLY A 204 4.09 -11.38 7.90
CA GLY A 204 4.46 -11.21 6.49
C GLY A 204 3.95 -9.92 5.89
N TRP A 205 2.75 -9.46 6.23
CA TRP A 205 2.15 -8.23 5.68
C TRP A 205 2.09 -8.19 4.14
N ASP A 206 2.01 -9.37 3.52
CA ASP A 206 2.01 -9.52 2.07
C ASP A 206 0.67 -9.10 1.46
N LEU A 207 0.70 -8.41 0.33
CA LEU A 207 -0.47 -7.78 -0.31
C LEU A 207 -1.35 -6.98 0.66
N PHE A 208 -0.73 -6.28 1.62
CA PHE A 208 -1.36 -5.58 2.76
C PHE A 208 -2.87 -5.30 2.61
N THR A 209 -3.67 -6.26 3.09
CA THR A 209 -5.13 -6.30 2.89
C THR A 209 -5.91 -5.46 3.91
N PRO A 210 -7.20 -5.19 3.64
CA PRO A 210 -8.15 -4.67 4.64
C PRO A 210 -8.21 -5.48 5.94
N GLY A 211 -7.92 -6.78 5.89
CA GLY A 211 -7.79 -7.59 7.10
C GLY A 211 -6.64 -7.11 8.01
N HIS A 212 -5.46 -6.84 7.44
CA HIS A 212 -4.37 -6.24 8.22
C HIS A 212 -4.71 -4.82 8.72
N VAL A 213 -5.46 -4.05 7.93
CA VAL A 213 -5.93 -2.71 8.33
C VAL A 213 -6.81 -2.78 9.58
N GLU A 214 -7.83 -3.65 9.60
CA GLU A 214 -8.74 -3.81 10.74
C GLU A 214 -8.02 -4.35 11.98
N MET A 215 -7.09 -5.31 11.78
CA MET A 215 -6.21 -5.78 12.84
C MET A 215 -5.43 -4.61 13.46
N LEU A 216 -4.65 -3.86 12.66
CA LEU A 216 -3.82 -2.76 13.17
C LEU A 216 -4.64 -1.62 13.76
N ARG A 217 -5.81 -1.33 13.20
CA ARG A 217 -6.77 -0.37 13.78
C ARG A 217 -7.20 -0.79 15.18
N SER A 218 -7.48 -2.09 15.36
CA SER A 218 -7.85 -2.65 16.66
C SER A 218 -6.70 -2.63 17.65
N VAL A 219 -5.49 -2.95 17.20
CA VAL A 219 -4.26 -2.88 18.02
C VAL A 219 -3.99 -1.45 18.50
N ARG A 220 -4.22 -0.44 17.64
CA ARG A 220 -4.01 0.99 17.97
C ARG A 220 -5.05 1.56 18.96
N LYS A 221 -6.19 0.89 19.18
CA LYS A 221 -7.23 1.39 20.11
C LYS A 221 -6.63 1.76 21.47
N GLY A 222 -7.09 2.87 22.04
CA GLY A 222 -6.56 3.40 23.30
C GLY A 222 -5.28 4.24 23.15
N GLY A 223 -4.88 4.59 21.92
CA GLY A 223 -3.74 5.48 21.68
C GLY A 223 -2.38 4.79 21.83
N LYS A 224 -2.33 3.46 21.70
CA LYS A 224 -1.11 2.66 21.80
C LYS A 224 -0.12 2.99 20.68
N TYR A 225 1.17 2.94 20.99
CA TYR A 225 2.26 3.04 20.03
C TYR A 225 2.53 1.66 19.41
N VAL A 226 2.28 1.52 18.10
CA VAL A 226 2.30 0.23 17.42
C VAL A 226 3.62 0.03 16.68
N VAL A 227 4.41 -0.93 17.18
CA VAL A 227 5.65 -1.41 16.56
C VAL A 227 5.33 -2.63 15.69
N VAL A 228 5.62 -2.53 14.40
CA VAL A 228 5.36 -3.61 13.44
C VAL A 228 6.66 -4.30 13.01
N GLY A 229 6.77 -5.58 13.30
CA GLY A 229 7.83 -6.46 12.81
C GLY A 229 7.52 -7.03 11.43
N VAL A 230 8.48 -7.00 10.51
CA VAL A 230 8.32 -7.49 9.13
C VAL A 230 9.30 -8.62 8.85
N HIS A 231 8.80 -9.83 8.65
CA HIS A 231 9.64 -10.97 8.29
C HIS A 231 10.29 -10.75 6.91
N ASN A 232 11.50 -11.27 6.72
CA ASN A 232 12.17 -11.25 5.41
C ASN A 232 11.54 -12.24 4.41
N ASP A 233 11.87 -12.10 3.13
CA ASP A 233 11.22 -12.86 2.05
C ASP A 233 11.44 -14.36 2.18
N LYS A 234 12.66 -14.78 2.55
CA LYS A 234 13.01 -16.19 2.80
C LYS A 234 12.17 -16.79 3.92
N THR A 235 12.01 -16.08 5.03
CA THR A 235 11.21 -16.53 6.18
C THR A 235 9.77 -16.79 5.75
N ILE A 236 9.17 -15.89 4.97
CA ILE A 236 7.81 -16.08 4.46
C ILE A 236 7.73 -17.25 3.50
N HIS A 237 8.69 -17.34 2.57
CA HIS A 237 8.72 -18.41 1.57
C HIS A 237 8.80 -19.80 2.21
N VAL A 238 9.68 -19.98 3.20
CA VAL A 238 9.85 -21.26 3.92
C VAL A 238 8.56 -21.68 4.64
N ASN A 239 7.85 -20.72 5.25
CA ASN A 239 6.67 -21.02 6.07
C ASN A 239 5.37 -21.12 5.27
N LYS A 240 5.20 -20.33 4.21
CA LYS A 240 3.95 -20.30 3.41
C LYS A 240 4.03 -21.13 2.13
N SER A 241 5.22 -21.62 1.76
CA SER A 241 5.50 -22.31 0.50
C SER A 241 5.10 -21.46 -0.72
N PHE A 242 5.13 -22.02 -1.94
CA PHE A 242 4.73 -21.31 -3.17
C PHE A 242 5.60 -20.07 -3.50
N SER A 243 5.13 -19.19 -4.37
CA SER A 243 5.83 -17.96 -4.78
C SER A 243 5.73 -16.81 -3.76
N TYR A 244 5.30 -17.10 -2.52
CA TYR A 244 5.21 -16.10 -1.46
C TYR A 244 6.61 -15.65 -0.98
N PRO A 245 6.75 -14.37 -0.59
CA PRO A 245 5.72 -13.33 -0.65
C PRO A 245 5.54 -12.77 -2.07
N ILE A 246 4.33 -12.34 -2.41
CA ILE A 246 4.05 -11.71 -3.71
C ILE A 246 4.72 -10.33 -3.80
N MET A 247 4.77 -9.60 -2.68
CA MET A 247 5.56 -8.39 -2.52
C MET A 247 6.85 -8.67 -1.74
N ASN A 248 8.00 -8.20 -2.23
CA ASN A 248 9.26 -8.35 -1.50
C ASN A 248 9.31 -7.46 -0.24
N LEU A 249 10.35 -7.62 0.57
CA LEU A 249 10.49 -6.93 1.86
C LEU A 249 10.36 -5.41 1.75
N LYS A 250 10.97 -4.80 0.73
CA LYS A 250 10.90 -3.35 0.48
C LYS A 250 9.46 -2.92 0.19
N GLU A 251 8.77 -3.63 -0.70
CA GLU A 251 7.40 -3.30 -1.11
C GLU A 251 6.41 -3.42 0.07
N ARG A 252 6.59 -4.43 0.91
CA ARG A 252 5.78 -4.64 2.13
C ARG A 252 6.07 -3.57 3.17
N ALA A 253 7.34 -3.22 3.38
CA ALA A 253 7.74 -2.13 4.27
C ALA A 253 7.11 -0.79 3.85
N LEU A 254 7.19 -0.42 2.57
CA LEU A 254 6.61 0.84 2.07
C LEU A 254 5.09 0.90 2.27
N THR A 255 4.40 -0.22 2.11
CA THR A 255 2.95 -0.28 2.31
C THR A 255 2.58 -0.11 3.79
N LEU A 256 3.34 -0.72 4.70
CA LEU A 256 3.18 -0.53 6.15
C LEU A 256 3.48 0.91 6.58
N LEU A 257 4.52 1.52 6.04
CA LEU A 257 4.87 2.93 6.32
C LEU A 257 3.74 3.88 5.93
N ALA A 258 2.96 3.57 4.89
CA ALA A 258 1.82 4.39 4.48
C ALA A 258 0.58 4.23 5.40
N CYS A 259 0.53 3.21 6.26
CA CYS A 259 -0.61 2.93 7.12
C CYS A 259 -0.63 3.86 8.35
N ARG A 260 -1.77 4.51 8.61
CA ARG A 260 -1.92 5.45 9.75
C ARG A 260 -1.81 4.81 11.13
N TYR A 261 -2.03 3.50 11.19
CA TYR A 261 -2.06 2.72 12.43
C TYR A 261 -0.69 2.16 12.84
N VAL A 262 0.37 2.44 12.07
CA VAL A 262 1.74 1.96 12.31
C VAL A 262 2.60 3.13 12.76
N ASP A 263 3.29 2.99 13.90
CA ASP A 263 4.17 4.03 14.42
C ASP A 263 5.65 3.71 14.26
N ALA A 264 6.06 2.44 14.30
CA ALA A 264 7.42 2.04 13.98
C ALA A 264 7.45 0.75 13.15
N VAL A 265 8.47 0.61 12.30
CA VAL A 265 8.67 -0.61 11.49
C VAL A 265 10.04 -1.20 11.78
N VAL A 266 10.09 -2.50 12.08
CA VAL A 266 11.32 -3.27 12.28
C VAL A 266 11.43 -4.35 11.21
N LEU A 267 12.40 -4.23 10.32
CA LEU A 267 12.61 -5.12 9.19
C LEU A 267 13.46 -6.34 9.58
N GLU A 268 13.24 -7.45 8.89
CA GLU A 268 13.98 -8.71 9.05
C GLU A 268 13.85 -9.36 10.44
N VAL A 269 12.72 -9.16 11.12
CA VAL A 269 12.45 -9.90 12.35
C VAL A 269 12.30 -11.39 12.05
N PRO A 270 12.78 -12.30 12.93
CA PRO A 270 12.64 -13.73 12.75
C PRO A 270 11.16 -14.16 12.76
N TYR A 271 10.89 -15.39 12.35
CA TYR A 271 9.53 -15.95 12.37
C TYR A 271 8.96 -16.02 13.79
N SER A 272 9.77 -16.50 14.74
CA SER A 272 9.34 -16.63 16.13
C SER A 272 9.62 -15.35 16.91
N THR A 273 8.59 -14.82 17.56
CA THR A 273 8.72 -13.74 18.54
C THR A 273 9.19 -14.31 19.86
N THR A 274 10.47 -14.11 20.17
CA THR A 274 11.13 -14.56 21.40
C THR A 274 11.30 -13.41 22.39
N LEU A 275 11.56 -13.73 23.66
CA LEU A 275 11.92 -12.70 24.66
C LEU A 275 13.21 -11.96 24.29
N ALA A 276 14.14 -12.64 23.62
CA ALA A 276 15.37 -12.04 23.12
C ALA A 276 15.10 -11.00 22.02
N LEU A 277 14.18 -11.30 21.09
CA LEU A 277 13.73 -10.34 20.09
C LEU A 277 13.11 -9.11 20.76
N LEU A 278 12.15 -9.31 21.66
CA LEU A 278 11.46 -8.19 22.33
C LEU A 278 12.43 -7.28 23.10
N LYS A 279 13.44 -7.85 23.77
CA LYS A 279 14.50 -7.09 24.45
C LYS A 279 15.41 -6.32 23.48
N ALA A 280 15.57 -6.83 22.27
CA ALA A 280 16.40 -6.20 21.24
C ALA A 280 15.65 -5.10 20.48
N LEU A 281 14.32 -5.02 20.58
CA LEU A 281 13.53 -3.96 19.95
C LEU A 281 13.93 -2.57 20.49
N PRO A 282 13.77 -1.51 19.69
CA PRO A 282 14.09 -0.14 20.12
C PRO A 282 13.19 0.38 21.25
N PHE A 283 12.08 -0.30 21.54
CA PHE A 283 11.10 0.10 22.53
C PHE A 283 10.67 -1.11 23.37
N GLU A 284 10.44 -0.89 24.67
CA GLU A 284 9.94 -1.92 25.58
C GLU A 284 8.44 -2.17 25.30
N CYS A 285 8.13 -3.35 24.77
CA CYS A 285 6.76 -3.70 24.38
C CYS A 285 6.02 -4.41 25.51
N SER A 286 4.86 -3.89 25.88
CA SER A 286 4.01 -4.42 26.96
C SER A 286 3.21 -5.66 26.58
N SER A 287 2.91 -5.81 25.28
CA SER A 287 2.09 -6.90 24.75
C SER A 287 2.39 -7.17 23.27
N VAL A 288 2.10 -8.40 22.85
CA VAL A 288 2.27 -8.88 21.46
C VAL A 288 0.89 -9.22 20.90
N TYR A 289 0.53 -8.66 19.75
CA TYR A 289 -0.76 -8.89 19.10
C TYR A 289 -0.63 -9.80 17.88
N HIS A 290 -1.58 -10.71 17.72
CA HIS A 290 -1.77 -11.47 16.50
C HIS A 290 -3.20 -11.30 15.95
N GLY A 291 -3.39 -11.68 14.69
CA GLY A 291 -4.68 -11.59 13.99
C GLY A 291 -5.79 -12.43 14.65
N PRO A 292 -7.06 -12.25 14.23
CA PRO A 292 -8.21 -12.86 14.89
C PRO A 292 -8.29 -14.39 14.71
N LEU A 293 -7.55 -14.93 13.73
CA LEU A 293 -7.56 -16.37 13.46
C LEU A 293 -6.78 -17.14 14.53
N PRO A 294 -7.29 -18.32 14.96
CA PRO A 294 -6.60 -19.16 15.91
C PRO A 294 -5.20 -19.54 15.43
N LEU A 295 -4.24 -19.49 16.36
CA LEU A 295 -2.90 -19.99 16.09
C LEU A 295 -2.87 -21.53 16.09
N PRO A 296 -1.99 -22.16 15.31
CA PRO A 296 -1.72 -23.59 15.42
C PRO A 296 -1.34 -23.99 16.85
N ALA A 297 -1.64 -25.25 17.23
CA ALA A 297 -1.35 -25.75 18.57
C ALA A 297 0.16 -25.83 18.90
N LYS A 298 1.02 -25.88 17.88
CA LYS A 298 2.49 -25.91 17.98
C LYS A 298 3.09 -25.17 16.80
N ASP A 299 4.34 -24.74 16.96
CA ASP A 299 5.15 -24.09 15.93
C ASP A 299 4.49 -22.81 15.38
N HIS A 300 3.76 -22.12 16.25
CA HIS A 300 3.05 -20.87 15.93
C HIS A 300 3.94 -19.64 16.13
N GLY A 301 5.14 -19.80 16.70
CA GLY A 301 6.15 -18.74 16.78
C GLY A 301 6.00 -17.78 17.96
N TYR A 302 5.07 -18.03 18.88
CA TYR A 302 4.82 -17.17 20.06
C TYR A 302 4.95 -17.92 21.38
N GLU A 303 5.56 -19.11 21.37
CA GLU A 303 5.63 -20.03 22.51
C GLU A 303 6.30 -19.40 23.74
N GLU A 304 7.37 -18.62 23.55
CA GLU A 304 8.08 -17.94 24.65
C GLU A 304 7.33 -16.74 25.24
N VAL A 305 6.39 -16.17 24.47
CA VAL A 305 5.73 -14.90 24.80
C VAL A 305 4.22 -15.06 25.01
N GLN A 306 3.72 -16.27 25.24
CA GLN A 306 2.29 -16.55 25.43
C GLN A 306 1.63 -15.67 26.50
N HIS A 307 2.35 -15.33 27.58
CA HIS A 307 1.84 -14.46 28.65
C HIS A 307 1.62 -12.99 28.20
N LEU A 308 2.34 -12.55 27.17
CA LEU A 308 2.22 -11.22 26.54
C LEU A 308 1.26 -11.22 25.34
N LEU A 309 0.92 -12.40 24.83
CA LEU A 309 0.13 -12.55 23.61
C LEU A 309 -1.32 -12.09 23.82
N ARG A 310 -1.84 -11.35 22.84
CA ARG A 310 -3.20 -10.85 22.76
C ARG A 310 -3.76 -11.14 21.37
N THR A 311 -5.00 -11.61 21.31
CA THR A 311 -5.72 -11.81 20.06
C THR A 311 -6.59 -10.59 19.79
N VAL A 312 -6.57 -10.07 18.57
CA VAL A 312 -7.52 -9.02 18.18
C VAL A 312 -8.93 -9.59 18.01
N ASP A 313 -9.94 -8.74 18.20
CA ASP A 313 -11.33 -9.13 17.96
C ASP A 313 -11.58 -9.50 16.48
N HIS A 314 -12.59 -10.34 16.27
CA HIS A 314 -13.09 -10.67 14.94
C HIS A 314 -13.56 -9.43 14.18
N HIS A 315 -13.39 -9.44 12.85
CA HIS A 315 -13.76 -8.33 12.00
C HIS A 315 -14.14 -8.77 10.58
N ARG A 316 -14.89 -7.93 9.86
CA ARG A 316 -15.51 -8.26 8.55
C ARG A 316 -14.55 -8.74 7.45
N PHE A 317 -13.25 -8.45 7.55
CA PHE A 317 -12.23 -8.85 6.56
C PHE A 317 -11.24 -9.91 7.07
N GLU A 318 -11.56 -10.67 8.12
CA GLU A 318 -10.60 -11.62 8.74
C GLU A 318 -10.14 -12.75 7.82
N ASP A 319 -10.98 -13.15 6.87
CA ASP A 319 -10.65 -14.15 5.85
C ASP A 319 -9.87 -13.59 4.64
N LEU A 320 -9.70 -12.27 4.58
CA LEU A 320 -9.06 -11.60 3.46
C LEU A 320 -7.54 -11.50 3.66
N ASN A 321 -6.85 -12.47 3.08
CA ASN A 321 -5.38 -12.55 3.07
C ASN A 321 -4.86 -12.78 1.64
N ALA A 322 -3.54 -12.82 1.49
CA ALA A 322 -2.88 -13.00 0.20
C ALA A 322 -3.34 -14.28 -0.54
N GLN A 323 -3.60 -15.39 0.17
CA GLN A 323 -4.10 -16.63 -0.46
C GLN A 323 -5.54 -16.47 -0.97
N THR A 324 -6.40 -15.77 -0.23
CA THR A 324 -7.76 -15.45 -0.69
C THR A 324 -7.72 -14.59 -1.95
N ILE A 325 -6.84 -13.59 -2.02
CA ILE A 325 -6.65 -12.75 -3.21
C ILE A 325 -6.14 -13.57 -4.40
N VAL A 326 -5.11 -14.39 -4.20
CA VAL A 326 -4.58 -15.28 -5.24
C VAL A 326 -5.68 -16.20 -5.78
N ARG A 327 -6.51 -16.78 -4.89
CA ARG A 327 -7.66 -17.59 -5.30
C ARG A 327 -8.68 -16.81 -6.13
N ARG A 328 -9.01 -15.57 -5.75
CA ARG A 328 -9.91 -14.69 -6.53
C ARG A 328 -9.35 -14.42 -7.93
N ILE A 329 -8.05 -14.22 -8.05
CA ILE A 329 -7.37 -13.97 -9.34
C ILE A 329 -7.36 -15.22 -10.21
N ILE A 330 -6.97 -16.37 -9.65
CA ILE A 330 -6.91 -17.64 -10.38
C ILE A 330 -8.30 -18.05 -10.86
N ALA A 331 -9.35 -17.87 -10.04
CA ALA A 331 -10.73 -18.20 -10.42
C ALA A 331 -11.24 -17.42 -11.64
N ARG A 332 -10.58 -16.32 -12.01
CA ARG A 332 -10.95 -15.43 -13.12
C ARG A 332 -9.76 -15.15 -14.05
N SER A 333 -8.82 -16.09 -14.13
CA SER A 333 -7.56 -15.91 -14.87
C SER A 333 -7.79 -15.50 -16.33
N ASP A 334 -8.77 -16.09 -16.99
CA ASP A 334 -9.07 -15.84 -18.41
C ASP A 334 -9.51 -14.39 -18.65
N GLU A 335 -10.36 -13.85 -17.76
CA GLU A 335 -10.81 -12.45 -17.81
C GLU A 335 -9.63 -11.49 -17.61
N TYR A 336 -8.71 -11.81 -16.68
CA TYR A 336 -7.54 -10.97 -16.42
C TYR A 336 -6.53 -11.01 -17.55
N LEU A 337 -6.26 -12.18 -18.14
CA LEU A 337 -5.36 -12.32 -19.28
C LEU A 337 -5.89 -11.54 -20.49
N GLU A 338 -7.19 -11.62 -20.76
CA GLU A 338 -7.81 -10.85 -21.85
C GLU A 338 -7.76 -9.34 -21.59
N ARG A 339 -7.99 -8.90 -20.34
CA ARG A 339 -7.82 -7.49 -19.95
C ARG A 339 -6.37 -7.03 -20.13
N GLN A 340 -5.39 -7.83 -19.75
CA GLN A 340 -3.97 -7.49 -19.95
C GLN A 340 -3.65 -7.38 -21.44
N ARG A 341 -4.17 -8.29 -22.28
CA ARG A 341 -4.02 -8.24 -23.74
C ARG A 341 -4.58 -6.92 -24.32
N LYS A 342 -5.79 -6.54 -23.94
CA LYS A 342 -6.42 -5.27 -24.37
C LYS A 342 -5.62 -4.04 -23.91
N LYS A 343 -5.14 -4.04 -22.67
CA LYS A 343 -4.33 -2.94 -22.12
C LYS A 343 -3.00 -2.79 -22.87
N SER A 344 -2.32 -3.89 -23.17
CA SER A 344 -1.08 -3.87 -23.96
C SER A 344 -1.32 -3.38 -25.39
N GLN A 345 -2.43 -3.77 -26.02
CA GLN A 345 -2.81 -3.24 -27.34
C GLN A 345 -3.07 -1.74 -27.31
N LYS A 346 -3.78 -1.24 -26.29
CA LYS A 346 -4.03 0.19 -26.10
C LYS A 346 -2.74 0.98 -25.90
N ALA A 347 -1.84 0.50 -25.04
CA ALA A 347 -0.54 1.13 -24.81
C ALA A 347 0.29 1.21 -26.10
N ASN A 348 0.34 0.14 -26.89
CA ASN A 348 1.02 0.14 -28.19
C ASN A 348 0.41 1.15 -29.16
N ASN A 349 -0.92 1.24 -29.23
CA ASN A 349 -1.61 2.20 -30.08
C ASN A 349 -1.33 3.65 -29.64
N GLU A 350 -1.32 3.93 -28.34
CA GLU A 350 -0.98 5.24 -27.78
C GLU A 350 0.48 5.63 -28.07
N GLU A 351 1.40 4.68 -27.97
CA GLU A 351 2.81 4.88 -28.32
C GLU A 351 2.99 5.18 -29.83
N MET A 352 2.26 4.47 -30.69
CA MET A 352 2.22 4.75 -32.12
C MET A 352 1.65 6.14 -32.45
N LEU A 353 0.59 6.56 -31.75
CA LEU A 353 0.00 7.90 -31.91
C LEU A 353 0.95 9.00 -31.45
N ARG A 354 1.60 8.84 -30.29
CA ARG A 354 2.64 9.78 -29.80
C ARG A 354 3.82 9.88 -30.76
N ALA A 355 4.25 8.76 -31.35
CA ALA A 355 5.33 8.76 -32.34
C ALA A 355 4.93 9.49 -33.65
N ALA A 356 3.65 9.41 -34.05
CA ALA A 356 3.12 10.13 -35.21
C ALA A 356 3.02 11.65 -34.98
N GLU A 357 2.69 12.09 -33.76
CA GLU A 357 2.67 13.51 -33.38
C GLU A 357 4.08 14.13 -33.33
N VAL A 358 5.09 13.38 -32.87
CA VAL A 358 6.49 13.86 -32.87
C VAL A 358 7.09 13.88 -34.30
N GLY A 359 6.59 13.05 -35.21
CA GLY A 359 7.02 12.98 -36.61
C GLY A 359 6.47 14.09 -37.53
N THR A 360 5.58 14.96 -37.05
CA THR A 360 4.89 15.98 -37.87
C THR A 360 5.34 17.41 -37.62
N VAL A 361 6.45 17.64 -36.90
CA VAL A 361 7.08 18.98 -36.84
C VAL A 361 7.80 19.25 -38.18
N PRO A 362 7.36 20.21 -39.01
CA PRO A 362 8.05 20.56 -40.24
C PRO A 362 9.41 21.18 -39.89
N LYS A 363 10.46 20.76 -40.60
CA LYS A 363 11.78 21.40 -40.56
C LYS A 363 11.75 22.84 -41.08
#